data_AF-A0A7J4KHT9-F1
#
_entry.id   AF-A0A7J4KHT9-F1
#
_cell.length_a   1.000
_cell.length_b   1.000
_cell.length_c   1.000
_cell.angle_alpha   90.00
_cell.angle_beta   90.00
_cell.angle_gamma   90.00
#
_symmetry.space_group_name_H-M   'P 1'
#
loop_
_entity.id
_entity.type
_entity.pdbx_description
1 polymer ?
#
loop_
_entity_poly.entity_id
_entity_poly.type
_entity_poly.pdbx_seq_one_letter_code
_entity_poly.pdbx_strand_id
1 'polypeptide(L)'
;MDWINATHPSKKTKDKKHASSSGKILRNLHVRFDLNVEQKKIPPSNVFSQFITMVTGNGFVEEGFEIIPTTELVLRGLAKAKVKHLSKIVTDEKIIFQHPDEHSNLRKTIDDFNSITHDVPIRKSIEITAILKEGMRSIVIVKIMKIHKMRDHAIDIRIKGGIKEELYHMFKNYLTDKLGLKEL
;
A
#
# COMPACT_ATOMS: atom_id res chain seq x y z
N MET A 1 43.85 -56.86 -24.57
CA MET A 1 42.64 -57.24 -23.81
C MET A 1 42.87 -56.76 -22.40
N ASP A 2 42.44 -55.55 -22.10
CA ASP A 2 42.59 -54.93 -20.78
C ASP A 2 41.29 -55.13 -19.99
N TRP A 3 41.41 -55.88 -18.90
CA TRP A 3 40.40 -55.99 -17.88
C TRP A 3 40.31 -54.68 -17.10
N ILE A 4 39.10 -54.14 -16.96
CA ILE A 4 38.74 -53.26 -15.84
C ILE A 4 37.55 -53.89 -15.14
N ASN A 5 37.84 -54.62 -14.08
CA ASN A 5 36.92 -54.80 -12.97
C ASN A 5 36.91 -53.48 -12.18
N ALA A 6 35.72 -52.98 -11.82
CA ALA A 6 35.35 -52.71 -10.43
C ALA A 6 34.20 -51.69 -10.32
N THR A 7 33.11 -52.17 -9.72
CA THR A 7 32.31 -51.50 -8.67
C THR A 7 31.55 -50.20 -8.99
N HIS A 8 30.22 -50.34 -8.99
CA HIS A 8 29.29 -49.29 -8.57
C HIS A 8 29.44 -48.99 -7.07
N PRO A 9 29.34 -47.71 -6.66
CA PRO A 9 28.55 -47.43 -5.47
C PRO A 9 27.68 -46.15 -5.54
N SER A 10 26.43 -46.38 -5.15
CA SER A 10 25.55 -45.61 -4.27
C SER A 10 25.24 -44.11 -4.50
N LYS A 11 23.93 -43.86 -4.39
CA LYS A 11 23.22 -42.59 -4.15
C LYS A 11 24.11 -41.46 -3.59
N LYS A 12 24.41 -40.47 -4.43
CA LYS A 12 24.65 -39.10 -3.95
C LYS A 12 23.34 -38.33 -4.05
N THR A 13 22.72 -38.18 -2.89
CA THR A 13 21.75 -37.13 -2.56
C THR A 13 22.11 -35.86 -3.31
N LYS A 14 21.21 -35.40 -4.19
CA LYS A 14 21.25 -34.01 -4.68
C LYS A 14 21.17 -33.13 -3.44
N ASP A 15 22.32 -32.60 -3.03
CA ASP A 15 22.38 -31.51 -2.07
C ASP A 15 21.40 -30.44 -2.56
N LYS A 16 20.31 -30.29 -1.80
CA LYS A 16 19.43 -29.15 -1.90
C LYS A 16 20.33 -27.94 -1.70
N LYS A 17 20.64 -27.24 -2.80
CA LYS A 17 21.01 -25.84 -2.74
C LYS A 17 19.84 -25.11 -2.10
N HIS A 18 19.79 -25.10 -0.78
CA HIS A 18 19.20 -24.03 0.00
C HIS A 18 20.06 -22.80 -0.28
N ALA A 19 19.91 -22.24 -1.48
CA ALA A 19 20.17 -20.83 -1.68
C ALA A 19 19.14 -20.13 -0.82
N SER A 20 19.51 -19.82 0.42
CA SER A 20 18.81 -18.83 1.22
C SER A 20 18.89 -17.54 0.42
N SER A 21 17.89 -17.31 -0.42
CA SER A 21 17.50 -16.01 -0.91
C SER A 21 17.13 -15.19 0.31
N SER A 22 18.12 -14.66 1.02
CA SER A 22 17.93 -13.56 1.95
C SER A 22 17.63 -12.34 1.07
N GLY A 23 16.38 -12.27 0.59
CA GLY A 23 15.92 -11.15 -0.21
C GLY A 23 16.19 -9.86 0.55
N LYS A 24 16.69 -8.84 -0.16
CA LYS A 24 16.98 -7.53 0.40
C LYS A 24 15.74 -6.97 1.10
N ILE A 25 15.92 -6.45 2.32
CA ILE A 25 14.84 -5.88 3.14
C ILE A 25 14.94 -4.36 3.09
N LEU A 26 13.86 -3.71 2.70
CA LEU A 26 13.71 -2.26 2.76
C LEU A 26 13.14 -1.89 4.13
N ARG A 27 13.80 -0.99 4.86
CA ARG A 27 13.40 -0.58 6.22
C ARG A 27 12.77 0.81 6.21
N ASN A 28 11.74 1.00 7.04
CA ASN A 28 11.10 2.29 7.30
C ASN A 28 10.80 3.10 6.02
N LEU A 29 10.12 2.44 5.09
CA LEU A 29 9.87 3.01 3.78
C LEU A 29 8.77 4.08 3.87
N HIS A 30 9.00 5.21 3.20
CA HIS A 30 7.99 6.24 2.95
C HIS A 30 7.95 6.48 1.45
N VAL A 31 6.78 6.23 0.83
CA VAL A 31 6.57 6.43 -0.60
C VAL A 31 5.32 7.27 -0.79
N ARG A 32 5.37 8.14 -1.78
CA ARG A 32 4.25 9.02 -2.13
C ARG A 32 3.99 8.86 -3.62
N PHE A 33 2.71 8.87 -3.99
CA PHE A 33 2.29 8.70 -5.37
C PHE A 33 1.21 9.69 -5.72
N ASP A 34 1.27 10.16 -6.96
CA ASP A 34 0.21 10.92 -7.59
C ASP A 34 -0.46 10.08 -8.67
N LEU A 35 -1.77 10.29 -8.79
CA LEU A 35 -2.63 9.63 -9.76
C LEU A 35 -2.65 10.46 -11.03
N ASN A 36 -2.64 9.80 -12.20
CA ASN A 36 -2.79 10.50 -13.47
C ASN A 36 -4.28 10.81 -13.74
N VAL A 37 -4.86 11.68 -12.93
CA VAL A 37 -6.26 12.13 -13.04
C VAL A 37 -6.33 13.65 -13.12
N GLU A 38 -7.52 14.18 -13.44
CA GLU A 38 -7.74 15.62 -13.47
C GLU A 38 -7.67 16.21 -12.06
N GLN A 39 -6.93 17.31 -11.91
CA GLN A 39 -6.83 18.05 -10.66
C GLN A 39 -7.60 19.37 -10.76
N LYS A 40 -8.53 19.59 -9.83
CA LYS A 40 -9.26 20.85 -9.71
C LYS A 40 -8.73 21.65 -8.53
N LYS A 41 -8.22 22.85 -8.79
CA LYS A 41 -7.85 23.78 -7.71
C LYS A 41 -9.10 24.23 -6.96
N ILE A 42 -9.11 24.08 -5.65
CA ILE A 42 -10.18 24.56 -4.79
C ILE A 42 -9.90 26.02 -4.47
N PRO A 43 -10.77 26.96 -4.90
CA PRO A 43 -10.58 28.37 -4.57
C PRO A 43 -10.77 28.56 -3.05
N PRO A 44 -9.97 29.43 -2.43
CA PRO A 44 -10.16 29.81 -1.02
C PRO A 44 -11.54 30.45 -0.83
N SER A 45 -12.26 30.02 0.21
CA SER A 45 -13.63 30.47 0.47
C SER A 45 -13.70 31.91 1.00
N ASN A 46 -12.68 32.35 1.76
CA ASN A 46 -12.67 33.64 2.44
C ASN A 46 -11.36 34.42 2.21
N VAL A 47 -11.39 35.74 2.44
CA VAL A 47 -10.24 36.66 2.25
C VAL A 47 -9.02 36.27 3.09
N PHE A 48 -9.22 35.79 4.32
CA PHE A 48 -8.12 35.31 5.17
C PHE A 48 -7.45 34.06 4.59
N SER A 49 -8.24 33.14 4.02
CA SER A 49 -7.70 31.97 3.30
C SER A 49 -7.01 32.35 2.00
N GLN A 50 -7.50 33.39 1.28
CA GLN A 50 -6.79 33.94 0.12
C GLN A 50 -5.41 34.46 0.51
N PHE A 51 -5.31 35.20 1.61
CA PHE A 51 -4.04 35.73 2.10
C PHE A 51 -3.07 34.62 2.52
N ILE A 52 -3.54 33.62 3.28
CA ILE A 52 -2.71 32.45 3.65
C ILE A 52 -2.25 31.69 2.42
N THR A 53 -3.14 31.42 1.45
CA THR A 53 -2.80 30.75 0.20
C THR A 53 -1.81 31.57 -0.64
N MET A 54 -1.95 32.90 -0.67
CA MET A 54 -1.04 33.82 -1.37
C MET A 54 0.35 33.87 -0.73
N VAL A 55 0.43 33.89 0.61
CA VAL A 55 1.70 33.97 1.35
C VAL A 55 2.43 32.62 1.38
N THR A 56 1.71 31.51 1.55
CA THR A 56 2.32 30.19 1.74
C THR A 56 2.39 29.35 0.46
N GLY A 57 1.63 29.71 -0.58
CA GLY A 57 1.40 28.87 -1.75
C GLY A 57 0.58 27.61 -1.44
N ASN A 58 -0.02 27.50 -0.25
CA ASN A 58 -0.80 26.33 0.18
C ASN A 58 -2.23 26.39 -0.37
N GLY A 59 -2.36 26.23 -1.69
CA GLY A 59 -3.65 25.92 -2.32
C GLY A 59 -4.07 24.49 -2.00
N PHE A 60 -5.38 24.23 -2.03
CA PHE A 60 -5.92 22.87 -2.01
C PHE A 60 -6.27 22.43 -3.43
N VAL A 61 -6.05 21.15 -3.69
CA VAL A 61 -6.45 20.50 -4.93
C VAL A 61 -7.42 19.38 -4.60
N GLU A 62 -8.43 19.23 -5.45
CA GLU A 62 -9.33 18.09 -5.49
C GLU A 62 -8.95 17.21 -6.67
N GLU A 63 -8.65 15.96 -6.39
CA GLU A 63 -8.34 14.94 -7.38
C GLU A 63 -9.63 14.34 -7.95
N GLY A 64 -9.68 14.16 -9.28
CA GLY A 64 -10.83 13.66 -10.02
C GLY A 64 -11.09 12.16 -9.90
N PHE A 65 -10.58 11.50 -8.86
CA PHE A 65 -10.82 10.07 -8.62
C PHE A 65 -11.90 9.82 -7.55
N GLU A 66 -12.43 8.61 -7.55
CA GLU A 66 -13.32 8.10 -6.51
C GLU A 66 -12.53 7.38 -5.41
N ILE A 67 -12.74 7.77 -4.16
CA ILE A 67 -11.96 7.24 -3.02
C ILE A 67 -12.19 5.74 -2.84
N ILE A 68 -13.44 5.28 -2.91
CA ILE A 68 -13.78 3.87 -2.62
C ILE A 68 -13.12 2.91 -3.62
N PRO A 69 -13.31 3.06 -4.96
CA PRO A 69 -12.63 2.20 -5.92
C PRO A 69 -11.10 2.25 -5.80
N THR A 70 -10.54 3.44 -5.57
CA THR A 70 -9.08 3.61 -5.37
C THR A 70 -8.59 2.85 -4.14
N THR A 71 -9.35 2.90 -3.05
CA THR A 71 -9.04 2.18 -1.81
C THR A 71 -9.10 0.68 -2.01
N GLU A 72 -10.11 0.19 -2.71
CA GLU A 72 -10.24 -1.24 -3.01
C GLU A 72 -9.03 -1.75 -3.80
N LEU A 73 -8.58 -1.00 -4.82
CA LEU A 73 -7.37 -1.30 -5.56
C LEU A 73 -6.14 -1.30 -4.63
N VAL A 74 -6.00 -0.32 -3.74
CA VAL A 74 -4.91 -0.32 -2.75
C VAL A 74 -4.94 -1.55 -1.85
N LEU A 75 -6.11 -1.93 -1.32
CA LEU A 75 -6.27 -3.12 -0.48
C LEU A 75 -5.91 -4.41 -1.25
N ARG A 76 -6.32 -4.53 -2.51
CA ARG A 76 -5.94 -5.64 -3.40
C ARG A 76 -4.43 -5.67 -3.65
N GLY A 77 -3.79 -4.51 -3.79
CA GLY A 77 -2.34 -4.39 -3.86
C GLY A 77 -1.65 -4.90 -2.59
N LEU A 78 -2.13 -4.49 -1.41
CA LEU A 78 -1.62 -4.98 -0.13
C LEU A 78 -1.77 -6.51 -0.02
N ALA A 79 -2.91 -7.06 -0.45
CA ALA A 79 -3.14 -8.50 -0.47
C ALA A 79 -2.19 -9.25 -1.41
N LYS A 80 -1.85 -8.67 -2.57
CA LYS A 80 -0.80 -9.20 -3.47
C LYS A 80 0.57 -9.19 -2.81
N ALA A 81 0.89 -8.13 -2.08
CA ALA A 81 2.10 -7.99 -1.28
C ALA A 81 2.14 -8.89 -0.03
N LYS A 82 1.24 -9.89 0.07
CA LYS A 82 1.09 -10.84 1.18
C LYS A 82 0.78 -10.20 2.53
N VAL A 83 0.29 -8.96 2.54
CA VAL A 83 -0.31 -8.38 3.75
C VAL A 83 -1.59 -9.16 4.05
N LYS A 84 -1.71 -9.69 5.27
CA LYS A 84 -2.82 -10.59 5.62
C LYS A 84 -3.85 -9.93 6.52
N HIS A 85 -3.45 -8.93 7.29
CA HIS A 85 -4.24 -8.41 8.41
C HIS A 85 -4.49 -6.92 8.23
N LEU A 86 -5.77 -6.53 8.35
CA LEU A 86 -6.19 -5.14 8.33
C LEU A 86 -6.61 -4.73 9.74
N SER A 87 -5.90 -3.79 10.34
CA SER A 87 -6.20 -3.37 11.72
C SER A 87 -7.28 -2.30 11.78
N LYS A 88 -7.24 -1.33 10.86
CA LYS A 88 -8.08 -0.13 10.97
C LYS A 88 -8.35 0.50 9.60
N ILE A 89 -9.57 1.02 9.41
CA ILE A 89 -9.92 1.96 8.35
C ILE A 89 -10.53 3.20 9.00
N VAL A 90 -10.00 4.37 8.63
CA VAL A 90 -10.48 5.69 9.06
C VAL A 90 -10.85 6.49 7.83
N THR A 91 -12.03 7.09 7.82
CA THR A 91 -12.52 7.97 6.76
C THR A 91 -12.85 9.32 7.33
N ASP A 92 -12.29 10.39 6.78
CA ASP A 92 -12.52 11.77 7.26
C ASP A 92 -12.46 11.87 8.79
N GLU A 93 -11.40 11.28 9.38
CA GLU A 93 -11.13 11.22 10.83
C GLU A 93 -12.07 10.33 11.66
N LYS A 94 -13.09 9.72 11.05
CA LYS A 94 -13.98 8.75 11.70
C LYS A 94 -13.51 7.31 11.45
N ILE A 95 -13.42 6.52 12.51
CA ILE A 95 -13.11 5.09 12.41
C ILE A 95 -14.37 4.37 11.90
N ILE A 96 -14.26 3.67 10.76
CA ILE A 96 -15.37 2.89 10.17
C ILE A 96 -15.15 1.38 10.26
N PHE A 97 -13.89 0.98 10.45
CA PHE A 97 -13.53 -0.40 10.70
C PHE A 97 -12.35 -0.42 11.67
N GLN A 98 -12.47 -1.24 12.69
CA GLN A 98 -11.36 -1.51 13.61
C GLN A 98 -11.47 -2.96 14.05
N HIS A 99 -10.38 -3.69 13.88
CA HIS A 99 -10.22 -5.00 14.47
C HIS A 99 -9.13 -4.90 15.54
N PRO A 100 -9.45 -5.13 16.83
CA PRO A 100 -8.49 -5.00 17.91
C PRO A 100 -7.34 -6.01 17.80
N ASP A 101 -7.62 -7.16 17.19
CA ASP A 101 -6.64 -8.23 17.00
C ASP A 101 -6.21 -8.43 15.55
N GLU A 102 -5.02 -9.01 15.38
CA GLU A 102 -4.42 -9.48 14.12
C GLU A 102 -5.18 -10.68 13.50
N HIS A 103 -6.45 -10.87 13.84
CA HIS A 103 -7.30 -11.95 13.33
C HIS A 103 -8.13 -11.54 12.12
N SER A 104 -8.18 -10.26 11.78
CA SER A 104 -8.82 -9.80 10.55
C SER A 104 -8.10 -10.39 9.32
N ASN A 105 -8.89 -10.76 8.31
CA ASN A 105 -8.38 -11.26 7.05
C ASN A 105 -8.62 -10.18 5.99
N LEU A 106 -7.54 -9.60 5.48
CA LEU A 106 -7.58 -8.55 4.46
C LEU A 106 -8.43 -8.94 3.25
N ARG A 107 -8.41 -10.21 2.83
CA ARG A 107 -9.22 -10.67 1.69
C ARG A 107 -10.71 -10.60 2.00
N LYS A 108 -11.12 -11.07 3.18
CA LYS A 108 -12.51 -10.93 3.62
C LYS A 108 -12.92 -9.46 3.70
N THR A 109 -12.04 -8.60 4.23
CA THR A 109 -12.33 -7.17 4.29
C THR A 109 -12.43 -6.51 2.92
N ILE A 110 -11.72 -7.00 1.89
CA ILE A 110 -11.89 -6.55 0.51
C ILE A 110 -13.26 -6.96 -0.02
N ASP A 111 -13.68 -8.20 0.22
CA ASP A 111 -14.98 -8.71 -0.23
C ASP A 111 -16.15 -7.95 0.44
N ASP A 112 -15.99 -7.64 1.73
CA ASP A 112 -16.97 -6.89 2.53
C ASP A 112 -16.85 -5.36 2.39
N PHE A 113 -15.86 -4.85 1.63
CA PHE A 113 -15.48 -3.44 1.67
C PHE A 113 -16.63 -2.50 1.26
N ASN A 114 -17.38 -2.88 0.22
CA ASN A 114 -18.54 -2.11 -0.24
C ASN A 114 -19.62 -2.04 0.85
N SER A 115 -19.86 -3.12 1.59
CA SER A 115 -20.80 -3.14 2.71
C SER A 115 -20.32 -2.27 3.87
N ILE A 116 -19.01 -2.30 4.18
CA ILE A 116 -18.40 -1.48 5.23
C ILE A 116 -18.51 0.02 4.92
N THR A 117 -18.50 0.38 3.64
CA THR A 117 -18.43 1.77 3.17
C THR A 117 -19.74 2.32 2.61
N HIS A 118 -20.79 1.50 2.50
CA HIS A 118 -22.05 1.83 1.83
C HIS A 118 -22.69 3.14 2.34
N ASP A 119 -22.78 3.28 3.67
CA ASP A 119 -23.42 4.44 4.32
C ASP A 119 -22.41 5.47 4.84
N VAL A 120 -21.16 5.39 4.39
CA VAL A 120 -20.10 6.31 4.83
C VAL A 120 -19.96 7.41 3.79
N PRO A 121 -20.32 8.68 4.11
CA PRO A 121 -20.09 9.80 3.20
C PRO A 121 -18.59 10.16 3.21
N ILE A 122 -17.79 9.41 2.47
CA ILE A 122 -16.35 9.65 2.34
C ILE A 122 -16.14 10.80 1.36
N ARG A 123 -15.65 11.94 1.86
CA ARG A 123 -15.51 13.15 1.06
C ARG A 123 -14.05 13.52 0.78
N LYS A 124 -13.15 13.37 1.75
CA LYS A 124 -11.81 13.95 1.65
C LYS A 124 -10.71 12.92 1.66
N SER A 125 -10.76 11.95 2.55
CA SER A 125 -9.66 11.01 2.73
C SER A 125 -10.05 9.71 3.42
N ILE A 126 -9.23 8.70 3.19
CA ILE A 126 -9.29 7.41 3.86
C ILE A 126 -7.88 6.99 4.25
N GLU A 127 -7.76 6.41 5.43
CA GLU A 127 -6.52 5.87 5.98
C GLU A 127 -6.73 4.40 6.33
N ILE A 128 -5.78 3.58 5.90
CA ILE A 128 -5.77 2.13 6.05
C ILE A 128 -4.55 1.78 6.89
N THR A 129 -4.75 1.09 8.01
CA THR A 129 -3.65 0.50 8.77
C THR A 129 -3.71 -1.01 8.65
N ALA A 130 -2.63 -1.60 8.12
CA ALA A 130 -2.49 -3.03 7.92
C ALA A 130 -1.20 -3.55 8.56
N ILE A 131 -1.15 -4.85 8.85
CA ILE A 131 -0.02 -5.51 9.50
C ILE A 131 0.54 -6.57 8.55
N LEU A 132 1.83 -6.43 8.25
CA LEU A 132 2.62 -7.40 7.51
C LEU A 132 3.46 -8.21 8.50
N LYS A 133 3.39 -9.54 8.39
CA LYS A 133 4.15 -10.48 9.22
C LYS A 133 4.93 -11.45 8.32
N GLU A 134 5.90 -10.93 7.58
CA GLU A 134 6.78 -11.76 6.76
C GLU A 134 8.23 -11.59 7.25
N GLY A 135 8.62 -12.47 8.18
CA GLY A 135 9.91 -12.43 8.88
C GLY A 135 9.96 -11.39 10.01
N MET A 136 9.47 -10.16 9.76
CA MET A 136 9.37 -9.08 10.75
C MET A 136 7.94 -8.55 10.79
N ARG A 137 7.48 -8.15 11.98
CA ARG A 137 6.22 -7.42 12.13
C ARG A 137 6.41 -5.98 11.66
N SER A 138 5.64 -5.60 10.65
CA SER A 138 5.67 -4.26 10.06
C SER A 138 4.27 -3.69 9.99
N ILE A 139 4.17 -2.37 10.19
CA ILE A 139 2.91 -1.64 10.13
C ILE A 139 2.90 -0.86 8.82
N VAL A 140 1.91 -1.14 7.98
CA VAL A 140 1.67 -0.44 6.72
C VAL A 140 0.53 0.54 6.95
N ILE A 141 0.80 1.82 6.76
CA ILE A 141 -0.19 2.90 6.82
C ILE A 141 -0.29 3.45 5.41
N VAL A 142 -1.49 3.39 4.82
CA VAL A 142 -1.78 4.00 3.52
C VAL A 142 -2.83 5.08 3.72
N LYS A 143 -2.54 6.30 3.28
CA LYS A 143 -3.47 7.42 3.29
C LYS A 143 -3.76 7.83 1.85
N ILE A 144 -5.04 7.84 1.48
CA ILE A 144 -5.53 8.26 0.17
C ILE A 144 -6.33 9.53 0.40
N MET A 145 -5.98 10.61 -0.30
CA MET A 145 -6.52 11.94 -0.11
C MET A 145 -7.05 12.45 -1.44
N LYS A 146 -8.38 12.60 -1.53
CA LYS A 146 -9.03 13.26 -2.67
C LYS A 146 -8.81 14.76 -2.61
N ILE A 147 -8.84 15.33 -1.41
CA ILE A 147 -8.54 16.75 -1.18
C ILE A 147 -7.27 16.85 -0.34
N HIS A 148 -6.23 17.46 -0.89
CA HIS A 148 -4.96 17.69 -0.21
C HIS A 148 -4.34 19.03 -0.59
N LYS A 149 -3.27 19.42 0.11
CA LYS A 149 -2.51 20.62 -0.27
C LYS A 149 -1.77 20.34 -1.57
N MET A 150 -1.58 21.36 -2.38
CA MET A 150 -0.88 21.27 -3.67
C MET A 150 0.57 20.76 -3.56
N ARG A 151 1.20 20.81 -2.37
CA ARG A 151 2.53 20.27 -2.09
C ARG A 151 2.53 18.85 -1.51
N ASP A 152 1.35 18.34 -1.16
CA ASP A 152 1.15 16.97 -0.71
C ASP A 152 0.75 16.09 -1.91
N HIS A 153 0.73 14.77 -1.71
CA HIS A 153 0.43 13.80 -2.77
C HIS A 153 -0.90 13.09 -2.50
N ALA A 154 -1.56 12.63 -3.56
CA ALA A 154 -2.84 11.94 -3.45
C ALA A 154 -2.77 10.66 -2.60
N ILE A 155 -1.65 9.92 -2.66
CA ILE A 155 -1.45 8.68 -1.90
C ILE A 155 -0.12 8.75 -1.12
N ASP A 156 -0.18 8.61 0.21
CA ASP A 156 0.98 8.50 1.11
C ASP A 156 1.02 7.09 1.72
N ILE A 157 2.14 6.38 1.53
CA ILE A 157 2.35 5.03 2.03
C ILE A 157 3.58 4.99 2.95
N ARG A 158 3.35 4.51 4.18
CA ARG A 158 4.40 4.36 5.19
C ARG A 158 4.46 2.92 5.67
N ILE A 159 5.63 2.31 5.56
CA ILE A 159 5.89 0.96 6.05
C ILE A 159 6.90 1.07 7.20
N LYS A 160 6.40 1.04 8.44
CA LYS A 160 7.23 1.04 9.64
C LYS A 160 7.72 -0.39 9.91
N GLY A 161 9.02 -0.55 10.17
CA GLY A 161 9.65 -1.86 10.28
C GLY A 161 10.41 -2.21 9.00
N GLY A 162 10.06 -3.31 8.34
CA GLY A 162 10.66 -3.71 7.07
C GLY A 162 9.78 -4.56 6.17
N ILE A 163 10.05 -4.48 4.86
CA ILE A 163 9.38 -5.28 3.83
C ILE A 163 10.45 -5.88 2.92
N LYS A 164 10.25 -7.12 2.45
CA LYS A 164 11.13 -7.67 1.41
C LYS A 164 10.96 -6.86 0.14
N GLU A 165 12.06 -6.54 -0.51
CA GLU A 165 12.08 -5.74 -1.74
C GLU A 165 11.18 -6.34 -2.83
N GLU A 166 11.13 -7.68 -2.94
CA GLU A 166 10.24 -8.39 -3.87
C GLU A 166 8.75 -8.09 -3.64
N LEU A 167 8.31 -8.00 -2.38
CA LEU A 167 6.91 -7.74 -2.01
C LEU A 167 6.56 -6.27 -2.23
N TYR A 168 7.51 -5.39 -1.92
CA TYR A 168 7.37 -3.98 -2.21
C TYR A 168 7.22 -3.73 -3.72
N HIS A 169 8.07 -4.32 -4.55
CA HIS A 169 7.95 -4.19 -6.01
C HIS A 169 6.67 -4.82 -6.54
N MET A 170 6.22 -5.94 -5.98
CA MET A 170 4.93 -6.53 -6.34
C MET A 170 3.76 -5.60 -6.03
N PHE A 171 3.79 -4.95 -4.86
CA PHE A 171 2.81 -3.95 -4.47
C PHE A 171 2.83 -2.74 -5.41
N LYS A 172 4.00 -2.14 -5.58
CA LYS A 172 4.23 -0.96 -6.41
C LYS A 172 3.78 -1.20 -7.84
N ASN A 173 4.24 -2.27 -8.47
CA ASN A 173 3.90 -2.60 -9.86
C ASN A 173 2.40 -2.80 -10.04
N TYR A 174 1.72 -3.43 -9.07
CA TYR A 174 0.28 -3.59 -9.12
C TYR A 174 -0.45 -2.23 -9.06
N LEU A 175 -0.02 -1.33 -8.18
CA LEU A 175 -0.62 0.00 -8.11
C LEU A 175 -0.33 0.81 -9.38
N THR A 176 0.90 0.78 -9.90
CA THR A 176 1.25 1.45 -11.16
C THR A 176 0.39 0.95 -12.32
N ASP A 177 0.18 -0.36 -12.45
CA ASP A 177 -0.65 -0.97 -13.50
C ASP A 177 -2.14 -0.60 -13.36
N LYS A 178 -2.67 -0.54 -12.13
CA LYS A 178 -4.12 -0.36 -11.90
C LYS A 178 -4.56 1.08 -11.69
N LEU A 179 -3.68 1.94 -11.20
CA LEU A 179 -3.98 3.32 -10.87
C LEU A 179 -3.29 4.31 -11.82
N GLY A 180 -2.46 3.84 -12.75
CA GLY A 180 -1.72 4.71 -13.66
C GLY A 180 -0.79 5.66 -12.92
N LEU A 181 -0.14 5.17 -11.86
CA LEU A 181 0.74 6.00 -11.02
C LEU A 181 1.91 6.54 -11.84
N LYS A 182 2.15 7.84 -11.73
CA LYS A 182 3.41 8.45 -12.18
C LYS A 182 4.41 8.37 -11.03
N GLU A 183 5.61 7.86 -11.31
CA GLU A 183 6.73 8.05 -10.41
C GLU A 183 7.17 9.52 -10.47
N LEU A 184 7.34 10.13 -9.29
CA LEU A 184 7.91 11.45 -9.10
C LEU A 184 9.26 11.35 -8.40
#